data_AF-A0A7V3JPV2-F1
#
_entry.id   AF-A0A7V3JPV2-F1
#
_cell.length_a   1.000
_cell.length_b   1.000
_cell.length_c   1.000
_cell.angle_alpha   90.00
_cell.angle_beta   90.00
_cell.angle_gamma   90.00
#
_symmetry.space_group_name_H-M   'P 1'
#
loop_
_entity.id
_entity.type
_entity.pdbx_description
1 polymer ?
#
loop_
_entity_poly.entity_id
_entity_poly.type
_entity_poly.pdbx_seq_one_letter_code
_entity_poly.pdbx_strand_id
1 'polypeptide(L)'
;ADLVKQIREKRSQDAVRALGLLPLAKGSAGEKDLFDRYRILQEFLRTSRQFGAQKRESERRAATIGQENLARTAGYRDPIRLQWAMEARAAADVADGGLAASAGGVCVRLAITPAADIELAVEKNGKPLKAIPPAVKKNPKVAELLERRTELKRQVSRVRPALEQMMCRGTTFTGAELREMMSHPLVGPMLGKLVLLGEGIAGYPIHAGKALQDFAGRAEPVKQGEELRLAHGLDLLAGGQWPEWQRDCFARELVQPFKQVFREVYPLTEAEKQERTISRRYAGHQIQPRQALALLGSRGWVSAPDEGVRKTFHEEDLCAWLEFQETYYTPAEVEGLTIEGVRFTRRGQWKPLDLAQIPPRLFSEIMRDVDLVVSVAHRGGVDPEASASTIEMRSALLRETLQVLGVDNVRIQGNRALIDGRLGNYSVHLGSAVAHRMPGGALVLVPVHAQHRGRLFLPFADDDPKTAEVLSKVLLLARDEEIRDPSILDQLR
;
A
#
# COMPACT_ATOMS: atom_id res chain seq x y z
N ALA A 1 21.77 -19.60 23.56
CA ALA A 1 21.84 -18.46 24.51
C ALA A 1 22.74 -17.33 23.99
N ASP A 2 23.93 -17.65 23.48
CA ASP A 2 24.93 -16.65 23.08
C ASP A 2 24.47 -15.70 21.96
N LEU A 3 23.79 -16.21 20.92
CA LEU A 3 23.25 -15.35 19.86
C LEU A 3 22.22 -14.35 20.42
N VAL A 4 21.32 -14.79 21.30
CA VAL A 4 20.31 -13.92 21.92
C VAL A 4 20.98 -12.80 22.73
N LYS A 5 22.04 -13.14 23.47
CA LYS A 5 22.84 -12.16 24.21
C LYS A 5 23.47 -11.14 23.26
N GLN A 6 24.10 -11.59 22.17
CA GLN A 6 24.68 -10.71 21.15
C GLN A 6 23.64 -9.80 20.47
N ILE A 7 22.41 -10.29 20.23
CA ILE A 7 21.32 -9.49 19.67
C ILE A 7 20.89 -8.40 20.67
N ARG A 8 20.68 -8.75 21.94
CA ARG A 8 20.15 -7.83 22.96
C ARG A 8 21.17 -6.80 23.40
N GLU A 9 22.42 -7.21 23.64
CA GLU A 9 23.47 -6.33 24.17
C GLU A 9 24.23 -5.60 23.07
N LYS A 10 24.56 -6.29 21.97
CA LYS A 10 25.44 -5.76 20.91
C LYS A 10 24.71 -5.41 19.62
N ARG A 11 23.39 -5.68 19.51
CA ARG A 11 22.61 -5.56 18.26
C ARG A 11 23.29 -6.25 17.06
N SER A 12 23.97 -7.37 17.28
CA SER A 12 24.69 -8.08 16.22
C SER A 12 23.74 -8.54 15.11
N GLN A 13 23.88 -7.96 13.91
CA GLN A 13 23.06 -8.33 12.76
C GLN A 13 23.35 -9.76 12.28
N ASP A 14 24.58 -10.23 12.42
CA ASP A 14 24.94 -11.61 12.07
C ASP A 14 24.28 -12.60 13.01
N ALA A 15 24.20 -12.27 14.31
CA ALA A 15 23.44 -13.07 15.27
C ALA A 15 21.94 -13.09 14.94
N VAL A 16 21.38 -11.96 14.47
CA VAL A 16 19.98 -11.89 14.00
C VAL A 16 19.75 -12.82 12.81
N ARG A 17 20.64 -12.80 11.80
CA ARG A 17 20.56 -13.67 10.62
C ARG A 17 20.69 -15.15 11.00
N ALA A 18 21.60 -15.46 11.93
CA ALA A 18 21.92 -16.83 12.34
C ALA A 18 20.90 -17.45 13.31
N LEU A 19 20.15 -16.65 14.09
CA LEU A 19 19.21 -17.16 15.09
C LEU A 19 18.18 -18.13 14.48
N GLY A 20 17.71 -17.84 13.26
CA GLY A 20 16.76 -18.67 12.53
C GLY A 20 17.35 -19.98 12.00
N LEU A 21 18.67 -20.11 11.87
CA LEU A 21 19.34 -21.31 11.35
C LEU A 21 19.56 -22.39 12.42
N LEU A 22 19.49 -22.02 13.70
CA LEU A 22 19.71 -22.99 14.77
C LEU A 22 18.57 -24.02 14.78
N PRO A 23 18.85 -25.33 14.98
CA PRO A 23 17.81 -26.34 15.11
C PRO A 23 16.81 -25.97 16.22
N LEU A 24 15.53 -26.30 16.00
CA LEU A 24 14.50 -26.16 17.02
C LEU A 24 14.53 -27.36 17.97
N ALA A 25 14.14 -27.13 19.23
CA ALA A 25 13.86 -28.23 20.14
C ALA A 25 12.72 -29.13 19.61
N LYS A 26 12.59 -30.35 20.15
CA LYS A 26 11.52 -31.28 19.74
C LYS A 26 10.25 -31.07 20.57
N GLY A 27 9.09 -31.37 20.00
CA GLY A 27 7.79 -31.32 20.68
C GLY A 27 7.39 -29.92 21.13
N SER A 28 6.67 -29.83 22.26
CA SER A 28 6.16 -28.56 22.81
C SER A 28 7.25 -27.54 23.16
N ALA A 29 8.44 -28.02 23.54
CA ALA A 29 9.60 -27.17 23.76
C ALA A 29 10.06 -26.49 22.46
N GLY A 30 9.94 -27.19 21.32
CA GLY A 30 10.23 -26.67 19.99
C GLY A 30 9.30 -25.55 19.56
N GLU A 31 8.01 -25.71 19.83
CA GLU A 31 7.02 -24.67 19.54
C GLU A 31 7.24 -23.40 20.37
N LYS A 32 7.58 -23.55 21.65
CA LYS A 32 7.91 -22.43 22.52
C LYS A 32 9.19 -21.73 22.04
N ASP A 33 10.22 -22.49 21.71
CA ASP A 33 11.49 -21.98 21.18
C ASP A 33 11.29 -21.21 19.86
N LEU A 34 10.50 -21.76 18.93
CA LEU A 34 10.11 -21.10 17.69
C LEU A 34 9.44 -19.74 17.96
N PHE A 35 8.48 -19.73 18.86
CA PHE A 35 7.76 -18.52 19.22
C PHE A 35 8.66 -17.46 19.88
N ASP A 36 9.54 -17.88 20.79
CA ASP A 36 10.49 -16.99 21.47
C ASP A 36 11.49 -16.37 20.48
N ARG A 37 12.00 -17.16 19.53
CA ARG A 37 12.89 -16.66 18.47
C ARG A 37 12.18 -15.67 17.56
N TYR A 38 10.94 -15.97 17.16
CA TYR A 38 10.12 -15.04 16.38
C TYR A 38 9.95 -13.69 17.12
N ARG A 39 9.61 -13.72 18.42
CA ARG A 39 9.49 -12.51 19.25
C ARG A 39 10.78 -11.71 19.31
N ILE A 40 11.93 -12.37 19.44
CA ILE A 40 13.24 -11.71 19.47
C ILE A 40 13.51 -10.96 18.16
N LEU A 41 13.24 -11.58 17.01
CA LEU A 41 13.41 -10.96 15.69
C LEU A 41 12.47 -9.76 15.51
N GLN A 42 11.21 -9.88 15.93
CA GLN A 42 10.23 -8.79 15.89
C GLN A 42 10.64 -7.62 16.79
N GLU A 43 11.15 -7.90 17.98
CA GLU A 43 11.58 -6.87 18.92
C GLU A 43 12.84 -6.12 18.42
N PHE A 44 13.76 -6.85 17.78
CA PHE A 44 14.93 -6.24 17.13
C PHE A 44 14.52 -5.27 16.00
N LEU A 45 13.54 -5.66 15.18
CA LEU A 45 12.95 -4.81 14.14
C LEU A 45 12.25 -3.59 14.72
N ARG A 46 11.44 -3.79 15.76
CA ARG A 46 10.67 -2.71 16.40
C ARG A 46 11.58 -1.62 16.94
N THR A 47 12.63 -2.03 17.66
CA THR A 47 13.61 -1.12 18.27
C THR A 47 14.54 -0.47 17.25
N SER A 48 14.62 -0.98 16.02
CA SER A 48 15.42 -0.36 14.96
C SER A 48 14.98 1.07 14.62
N ARG A 49 13.69 1.40 14.84
CA ARG A 49 13.11 2.71 14.51
C ARG A 49 13.81 3.91 15.13
N GLN A 50 14.53 3.71 16.24
CA GLN A 50 15.31 4.74 16.94
C GLN A 50 16.59 5.16 16.20
N PHE A 51 17.01 4.43 15.16
CA PHE A 51 18.23 4.71 14.40
C PHE A 51 17.94 5.45 13.08
N GLY A 52 19.01 5.99 12.47
CA GLY A 52 18.96 6.64 11.16
C GLY A 52 18.58 5.68 10.01
N ALA A 53 18.19 6.24 8.86
CA ALA A 53 17.62 5.50 7.73
C ALA A 53 18.50 4.32 7.24
N GLN A 54 19.80 4.54 7.06
CA GLN A 54 20.74 3.53 6.59
C GLN A 54 20.85 2.34 7.57
N LYS A 55 20.98 2.62 8.87
CA LYS A 55 21.02 1.57 9.90
C LYS A 55 19.69 0.82 9.99
N ARG A 56 18.56 1.53 9.90
CA ARG A 56 17.23 0.89 9.87
C ARG A 56 17.07 -0.08 8.72
N GLU A 57 17.54 0.28 7.54
CA GLU A 57 17.46 -0.58 6.37
C GLU A 57 18.34 -1.84 6.53
N SER A 58 19.59 -1.64 6.95
CA SER A 58 20.54 -2.72 7.22
C SER A 58 20.02 -3.72 8.26
N GLU A 59 19.45 -3.23 9.36
CA GLU A 59 18.86 -4.05 10.41
C GLU A 59 17.56 -4.72 9.97
N ARG A 60 16.73 -4.03 9.18
CA ARG A 60 15.54 -4.63 8.57
C ARG A 60 15.92 -5.83 7.71
N ARG A 61 16.93 -5.65 6.85
CA ARG A 61 17.44 -6.73 5.99
C ARG A 61 17.95 -7.92 6.81
N ALA A 62 18.70 -7.66 7.89
CA ALA A 62 19.18 -8.71 8.79
C ALA A 62 18.04 -9.53 9.41
N ALA A 63 17.00 -8.84 9.90
CA ALA A 63 15.86 -9.50 10.51
C ALA A 63 14.97 -10.23 9.51
N THR A 64 14.79 -9.69 8.29
CA THR A 64 14.11 -10.41 7.20
C THR A 64 14.81 -11.73 6.88
N ILE A 65 16.14 -11.72 6.73
CA ILE A 65 16.93 -12.95 6.54
C ILE A 65 16.78 -13.89 7.74
N GLY A 66 16.81 -13.35 8.97
CA GLY A 66 16.58 -14.15 10.18
C GLY A 66 15.21 -14.83 10.20
N GLN A 67 14.17 -14.16 9.72
CA GLN A 67 12.81 -14.71 9.61
C GLN A 67 12.70 -15.74 8.49
N GLU A 68 13.33 -15.53 7.33
CA GLU A 68 13.45 -16.52 6.26
C GLU A 68 14.13 -17.80 6.73
N ASN A 69 15.24 -17.66 7.45
CA ASN A 69 15.94 -18.80 8.03
C ASN A 69 15.05 -19.51 9.06
N LEU A 70 14.39 -18.76 9.95
CA LEU A 70 13.52 -19.35 10.96
C LEU A 70 12.33 -20.09 10.35
N ALA A 71 11.72 -19.53 9.29
CA ALA A 71 10.62 -20.16 8.56
C ALA A 71 11.05 -21.49 7.93
N ARG A 72 12.20 -21.51 7.22
CA ARG A 72 12.76 -22.73 6.63
C ARG A 72 13.05 -23.79 7.69
N THR A 73 13.72 -23.41 8.79
CA THR A 73 14.04 -24.33 9.89
C THR A 73 12.79 -24.90 10.56
N ALA A 74 11.73 -24.11 10.63
CA ALA A 74 10.44 -24.52 11.20
C ALA A 74 9.52 -25.26 10.21
N GLY A 75 9.95 -25.46 8.96
CA GLY A 75 9.17 -26.16 7.94
C GLY A 75 8.08 -25.33 7.25
N TYR A 76 8.06 -24.01 7.45
CA TYR A 76 7.16 -23.13 6.73
C TYR A 76 7.72 -22.80 5.35
N ARG A 77 6.82 -22.72 4.36
CA ARG A 77 7.18 -22.37 2.97
C ARG A 77 7.84 -20.98 2.86
N ASP A 78 7.43 -20.05 3.73
CA ASP A 78 7.94 -18.67 3.74
C ASP A 78 7.72 -17.99 5.11
N PRO A 79 8.36 -16.82 5.33
CA PRO A 79 8.20 -16.03 6.55
C PRO A 79 6.77 -15.56 6.86
N ILE A 80 5.93 -15.38 5.85
CA ILE A 80 4.56 -14.84 6.03
C ILE A 80 3.71 -15.89 6.75
N ARG A 81 3.79 -17.15 6.30
CA ARG A 81 3.10 -18.28 6.94
C ARG A 81 3.59 -18.53 8.36
N LEU A 82 4.91 -18.47 8.58
CA LEU A 82 5.48 -18.50 9.94
C LEU A 82 4.89 -17.36 10.79
N GLN A 83 4.92 -16.14 10.26
CA GLN A 83 4.40 -14.97 10.96
C GLN A 83 2.94 -15.18 11.35
N TRP A 84 2.07 -15.66 10.47
CA TRP A 84 0.67 -15.92 10.82
C TRP A 84 0.51 -16.96 11.90
N ALA A 85 1.21 -18.09 11.81
CA ALA A 85 1.15 -19.11 12.85
C ALA A 85 1.57 -18.54 14.22
N MET A 86 2.61 -17.70 14.24
CA MET A 86 3.08 -17.05 15.46
C MET A 86 2.11 -15.98 15.97
N GLU A 87 1.54 -15.15 15.10
CA GLU A 87 0.56 -14.14 15.50
C GLU A 87 -0.77 -14.77 15.96
N ALA A 88 -1.19 -15.90 15.37
CA ALA A 88 -2.36 -16.67 15.78
C ALA A 88 -2.17 -17.20 17.19
N ARG A 89 -1.03 -17.87 17.44
CA ARG A 89 -0.64 -18.34 18.78
C ARG A 89 -0.61 -17.21 19.78
N ALA A 90 -0.07 -16.06 19.37
CA ALA A 90 0.03 -14.86 20.18
C ALA A 90 -1.28 -14.08 20.29
N ALA A 91 -2.42 -14.57 19.80
CA ALA A 91 -3.74 -13.95 19.96
C ALA A 91 -4.80 -14.95 20.45
N ALA A 92 -4.43 -16.20 20.69
CA ALA A 92 -5.34 -17.30 21.03
C ALA A 92 -6.07 -17.10 22.38
N ASP A 93 -5.42 -16.44 23.35
CA ASP A 93 -5.98 -16.07 24.65
C ASP A 93 -7.08 -15.01 24.58
N VAL A 94 -7.17 -14.29 23.46
CA VAL A 94 -8.19 -13.25 23.22
C VAL A 94 -9.24 -13.72 22.21
N ALA A 95 -9.08 -14.94 21.66
CA ALA A 95 -10.14 -15.61 20.93
C ALA A 95 -11.27 -15.98 21.91
N ASP A 96 -12.52 -15.94 21.45
CA ASP A 96 -13.70 -16.37 22.19
C ASP A 96 -14.04 -15.60 23.48
N GLY A 97 -14.48 -14.33 23.32
CA GLY A 97 -15.13 -13.56 24.41
C GLY A 97 -14.26 -12.47 25.05
N GLY A 98 -13.00 -12.39 24.65
CA GLY A 98 -12.07 -11.35 25.08
C GLY A 98 -11.53 -11.55 26.51
N LEU A 99 -10.53 -10.75 26.87
CA LEU A 99 -9.93 -10.78 28.20
C LEU A 99 -10.55 -9.71 29.09
N ALA A 100 -10.79 -10.01 30.37
CA ALA A 100 -11.31 -9.04 31.32
C ALA A 100 -10.49 -8.99 32.61
N ALA A 101 -10.31 -7.77 33.13
CA ALA A 101 -9.69 -7.53 34.42
C ALA A 101 -10.59 -6.59 35.24
N SER A 102 -10.78 -6.92 36.53
CA SER A 102 -11.60 -6.11 37.44
C SER A 102 -10.79 -5.59 38.62
N ALA A 103 -10.96 -4.32 38.97
CA ALA A 103 -10.41 -3.70 40.18
C ALA A 103 -11.27 -2.51 40.64
N GLY A 104 -11.53 -2.40 41.95
CA GLY A 104 -12.25 -1.26 42.53
C GLY A 104 -13.67 -1.04 41.98
N GLY A 105 -14.39 -2.13 41.69
CA GLY A 105 -15.73 -2.09 41.07
C GLY A 105 -15.74 -1.70 39.58
N VAL A 106 -14.57 -1.57 38.97
CA VAL A 106 -14.39 -1.30 37.53
C VAL A 106 -13.95 -2.58 36.83
N CYS A 107 -14.67 -2.97 35.79
CA CYS A 107 -14.31 -4.05 34.86
C CYS A 107 -13.78 -3.43 33.56
N VAL A 108 -12.60 -3.87 33.12
CA VAL A 108 -11.98 -3.52 31.84
C VAL A 108 -11.98 -4.78 30.97
N ARG A 109 -12.60 -4.73 29.80
CA ARG A 109 -12.69 -5.84 28.84
C ARG A 109 -11.96 -5.46 27.55
N LEU A 110 -11.07 -6.34 27.10
CA LEU A 110 -10.32 -6.27 25.85
C LEU A 110 -10.93 -7.25 24.85
N ALA A 111 -11.33 -6.76 23.68
CA ALA A 111 -11.92 -7.59 22.64
C ALA A 111 -11.37 -7.21 21.25
N ILE A 112 -11.45 -8.18 20.34
CA ILE A 112 -11.23 -7.99 18.91
C ILE A 112 -12.60 -7.83 18.26
N THR A 113 -12.84 -6.73 17.57
CA THR A 113 -14.12 -6.49 16.88
C THR A 113 -14.22 -7.33 15.59
N PRO A 114 -15.41 -7.47 14.99
CA PRO A 114 -15.56 -8.02 13.65
C PRO A 114 -14.77 -7.26 12.56
N ALA A 115 -14.33 -6.04 12.84
CA ALA A 115 -13.42 -5.29 11.97
C ALA A 115 -11.93 -5.56 12.22
N ALA A 116 -11.62 -6.51 13.10
CA ALA A 116 -10.27 -6.79 13.60
C ALA A 116 -9.60 -5.57 14.26
N ASP A 117 -10.40 -4.67 14.83
CA ASP A 117 -9.91 -3.58 15.67
C ASP A 117 -9.86 -4.02 17.13
N ILE A 118 -8.92 -3.42 17.88
CA ILE A 118 -8.68 -3.76 19.28
C ILE A 118 -9.34 -2.72 20.19
N GLU A 119 -10.44 -3.14 20.82
CA GLU A 119 -11.26 -2.28 21.67
C GLU A 119 -11.09 -2.58 23.16
N LEU A 120 -11.27 -1.54 23.97
CA LEU A 120 -11.42 -1.66 25.41
C LEU A 120 -12.78 -1.13 25.81
N ALA A 121 -13.60 -1.97 26.43
CA ALA A 121 -14.78 -1.56 27.15
C ALA A 121 -14.43 -1.38 28.64
N VAL A 122 -14.92 -0.31 29.25
CA VAL A 122 -14.71 -0.02 30.67
C VAL A 122 -16.06 0.19 31.31
N GLU A 123 -16.38 -0.58 32.33
CA GLU A 123 -17.65 -0.53 33.04
C GLU A 123 -17.40 -0.40 34.55
N LYS A 124 -18.17 0.44 35.26
CA LYS A 124 -18.18 0.53 36.71
C LYS A 124 -19.57 0.22 37.23
N ASN A 125 -19.73 -0.84 38.01
CA ASN A 125 -21.02 -1.29 38.53
C ASN A 125 -22.11 -1.37 37.43
N GLY A 126 -21.76 -1.90 36.25
CA GLY A 126 -22.66 -2.03 35.10
C GLY A 126 -22.89 -0.77 34.26
N LYS A 127 -22.25 0.38 34.58
CA LYS A 127 -22.33 1.61 33.78
C LYS A 127 -21.05 1.84 32.96
N PRO A 128 -21.14 2.16 31.66
CA PRO A 128 -19.97 2.40 30.82
C PRO A 128 -19.22 3.67 31.26
N LEU A 129 -17.89 3.62 31.21
CA LEU A 129 -16.99 4.74 31.47
C LEU A 129 -16.17 5.08 30.20
N LYS A 130 -15.95 6.37 29.96
CA LYS A 130 -15.12 6.84 28.83
C LYS A 130 -13.62 6.54 29.01
N ALA A 131 -13.16 6.37 30.25
CA ALA A 131 -11.75 6.16 30.56
C ALA A 131 -11.58 5.28 31.80
N ILE A 132 -10.44 4.59 31.87
CA ILE A 132 -10.04 3.80 33.04
C ILE A 132 -9.59 4.78 34.15
N PRO A 133 -10.16 4.73 35.37
CA PRO A 133 -9.73 5.57 36.48
C PRO A 133 -8.24 5.37 36.82
N PRO A 134 -7.49 6.43 37.20
CA PRO A 134 -6.03 6.33 37.45
C PRO A 134 -5.63 5.27 38.48
N ALA A 135 -6.42 5.09 39.54
CA ALA A 135 -6.18 4.08 40.57
C ALA A 135 -6.33 2.65 40.03
N VAL A 136 -7.30 2.42 39.15
CA VAL A 136 -7.56 1.12 38.50
C VAL A 136 -6.49 0.83 37.45
N LYS A 137 -6.03 1.85 36.72
CA LYS A 137 -5.00 1.73 35.69
C LYS A 137 -3.66 1.19 36.24
N LYS A 138 -3.34 1.47 37.50
CA LYS A 138 -2.12 0.97 38.18
C LYS A 138 -2.28 -0.44 38.75
N ASN A 139 -3.49 -1.01 38.74
CA ASN A 139 -3.69 -2.39 39.19
C ASN A 139 -2.92 -3.36 38.27
N PRO A 140 -2.14 -4.32 38.81
CA PRO A 140 -1.32 -5.21 37.99
C PRO A 140 -2.09 -5.94 36.89
N LYS A 141 -3.31 -6.44 37.16
CA LYS A 141 -4.13 -7.15 36.18
C LYS A 141 -4.62 -6.24 35.04
N VAL A 142 -4.93 -4.98 35.37
CA VAL A 142 -5.35 -3.98 34.37
C VAL A 142 -4.14 -3.51 33.56
N ALA A 143 -2.98 -3.34 34.17
CA ALA A 143 -1.74 -3.02 33.49
C ALA A 143 -1.35 -4.11 32.47
N GLU A 144 -1.40 -5.38 32.86
CA GLU A 144 -1.18 -6.53 31.97
C GLU A 144 -2.16 -6.52 30.77
N LEU A 145 -3.44 -6.24 31.02
CA LEU A 145 -4.45 -6.13 29.97
C LEU A 145 -4.16 -4.96 28.98
N LEU A 146 -3.62 -3.84 29.49
CA LEU A 146 -3.21 -2.70 28.66
C LEU A 146 -1.95 -2.97 27.85
N GLU A 147 -1.00 -3.72 28.40
CA GLU A 147 0.15 -4.24 27.66
C GLU A 147 -0.32 -5.17 26.55
N ARG A 148 -1.24 -6.08 26.86
CA ARG A 148 -1.85 -7.00 25.88
C ARG A 148 -2.53 -6.27 24.74
N ARG A 149 -3.32 -5.23 25.04
CA ARG A 149 -3.89 -4.35 24.01
C ARG A 149 -2.82 -3.76 23.09
N THR A 150 -1.71 -3.32 23.66
CA THR A 150 -0.61 -2.71 22.91
C THR A 150 0.06 -3.74 22.01
N GLU A 151 0.26 -4.97 22.48
CA GLU A 151 0.76 -6.08 21.67
C GLU A 151 -0.18 -6.37 20.50
N LEU A 152 -1.48 -6.61 20.73
CA LEU A 152 -2.46 -6.88 19.68
C LEU A 152 -2.53 -5.77 18.63
N LYS A 153 -2.52 -4.49 19.04
CA LYS A 153 -2.46 -3.36 18.10
C LYS A 153 -1.21 -3.41 17.21
N ARG A 154 -0.08 -3.84 17.75
CA ARG A 154 1.14 -4.04 16.96
C ARG A 154 0.97 -5.20 15.99
N GLN A 155 0.29 -6.28 16.38
CA GLN A 155 -0.01 -7.40 15.47
C GLN A 155 -0.86 -6.93 14.29
N VAL A 156 -1.97 -6.23 14.56
CA VAL A 156 -2.84 -5.63 13.53
C VAL A 156 -2.04 -4.76 12.57
N SER A 157 -1.12 -3.93 13.09
CA SER A 157 -0.26 -3.07 12.25
C SER A 157 0.72 -3.83 11.35
N ARG A 158 0.97 -5.12 11.61
CA ARG A 158 1.80 -6.00 10.77
C ARG A 158 0.96 -6.85 9.82
N VAL A 159 -0.21 -7.31 10.26
CA VAL A 159 -1.10 -8.16 9.46
C VAL A 159 -1.66 -7.41 8.24
N ARG A 160 -2.13 -6.16 8.41
CA ARG A 160 -2.71 -5.39 7.30
C ARG A 160 -1.71 -5.19 6.14
N PRO A 161 -0.47 -4.69 6.37
CA PRO A 161 0.50 -4.58 5.29
C PRO A 161 0.94 -5.93 4.72
N ALA A 162 0.96 -7.01 5.51
CA ALA A 162 1.31 -8.34 5.01
C ALA A 162 0.27 -8.85 4.01
N LEU A 163 -1.03 -8.71 4.30
CA LEU A 163 -2.10 -9.05 3.36
C LEU A 163 -2.07 -8.18 2.09
N GLU A 164 -1.81 -6.88 2.24
CA GLU A 164 -1.65 -6.00 1.08
C GLU A 164 -0.48 -6.44 0.20
N GLN A 165 0.68 -6.75 0.81
CA GLN A 165 1.86 -7.23 0.08
C GLN A 165 1.61 -8.55 -0.65
N MET A 166 0.86 -9.47 -0.06
CA MET A 166 0.47 -10.70 -0.76
C MET A 166 -0.36 -10.42 -2.01
N MET A 167 -1.31 -9.48 -1.94
CA MET A 167 -2.08 -9.06 -3.12
C MET A 167 -1.15 -8.44 -4.18
N CYS A 168 -0.26 -7.52 -3.78
CA CYS A 168 0.68 -6.86 -4.69
C CYS A 168 1.62 -7.85 -5.40
N ARG A 169 2.15 -8.84 -4.66
CA ARG A 169 3.01 -9.91 -5.21
C ARG A 169 2.22 -10.99 -5.95
N GLY A 170 0.94 -11.13 -5.65
CA GLY A 170 0.11 -12.24 -6.12
C GLY A 170 0.53 -13.57 -5.48
N THR A 171 0.92 -13.54 -4.20
CA THR A 171 1.30 -14.74 -3.44
C THR A 171 0.14 -15.73 -3.42
N THR A 172 0.41 -16.97 -3.84
CA THR A 172 -0.58 -18.05 -3.84
C THR A 172 -0.57 -18.84 -2.52
N PHE A 173 -1.74 -19.36 -2.19
CA PHE A 173 -1.95 -20.25 -1.05
C PHE A 173 -3.06 -21.26 -1.38
N THR A 174 -3.04 -22.39 -0.71
CA THR A 174 -4.01 -23.47 -0.93
C THR A 174 -5.31 -23.22 -0.19
N GLY A 175 -6.40 -23.87 -0.60
CA GLY A 175 -7.64 -23.86 0.16
C GLY A 175 -7.52 -24.45 1.57
N ALA A 176 -6.52 -25.28 1.86
CA ALA A 176 -6.21 -25.71 3.23
C ALA A 176 -5.63 -24.56 4.06
N GLU A 177 -4.68 -23.81 3.51
CA GLU A 177 -4.09 -22.62 4.13
C GLU A 177 -5.13 -21.50 4.30
N LEU A 178 -6.09 -21.36 3.38
CA LEU A 178 -7.21 -20.43 3.54
C LEU A 178 -8.02 -20.75 4.81
N ARG A 179 -8.37 -22.03 5.03
CA ARG A 179 -9.11 -22.46 6.23
C ARG A 179 -8.34 -22.17 7.52
N GLU A 180 -7.01 -22.36 7.50
CA GLU A 180 -6.14 -22.01 8.62
C GLU A 180 -6.11 -20.50 8.87
N MET A 181 -5.96 -19.68 7.82
CA MET A 181 -6.01 -18.22 7.96
C MET A 181 -7.36 -17.72 8.47
N MET A 182 -8.46 -18.35 8.03
CA MET A 182 -9.82 -17.98 8.46
C MET A 182 -10.12 -18.31 9.92
N SER A 183 -9.38 -19.25 10.53
CA SER A 183 -9.51 -19.54 11.98
C SER A 183 -8.74 -18.55 12.86
N HIS A 184 -7.82 -17.77 12.28
CA HIS A 184 -7.03 -16.81 13.04
C HIS A 184 -7.90 -15.59 13.45
N PRO A 185 -7.88 -15.18 14.73
CA PRO A 185 -8.75 -14.11 15.26
C PRO A 185 -8.50 -12.70 14.68
N LEU A 186 -7.35 -12.44 14.06
CA LEU A 186 -7.02 -11.14 13.45
C LEU A 186 -7.00 -11.23 11.92
N VAL A 187 -6.46 -12.30 11.36
CA VAL A 187 -6.37 -12.48 9.91
C VAL A 187 -7.72 -12.84 9.31
N GLY A 188 -8.47 -13.77 9.91
CA GLY A 188 -9.76 -14.25 9.39
C GLY A 188 -10.77 -13.12 9.16
N PRO A 189 -11.04 -12.24 10.15
CA PRO A 189 -11.99 -11.13 9.95
C PRO A 189 -11.52 -10.10 8.91
N MET A 190 -10.20 -9.91 8.73
CA MET A 190 -9.68 -9.03 7.67
C MET A 190 -9.79 -9.69 6.29
N LEU A 191 -9.42 -10.98 6.19
CA LEU A 191 -9.45 -11.77 4.97
C LEU A 191 -10.87 -12.00 4.47
N GLY A 192 -11.84 -12.15 5.38
CA GLY A 192 -13.27 -12.22 5.08
C GLY A 192 -13.84 -11.01 4.34
N LYS A 193 -13.12 -9.88 4.33
CA LYS A 193 -13.51 -8.63 3.65
C LYS A 193 -12.74 -8.39 2.35
N LEU A 194 -11.89 -9.33 1.95
CA LEU A 194 -11.09 -9.24 0.75
C LEU A 194 -11.62 -10.20 -0.30
N VAL A 195 -11.52 -9.79 -1.56
CA VAL A 195 -11.86 -10.62 -2.71
C VAL A 195 -10.68 -11.55 -3.00
N LEU A 196 -10.94 -12.86 -3.04
CA LEU A 196 -9.98 -13.87 -3.51
C LEU A 196 -10.31 -14.25 -4.94
N LEU A 197 -9.30 -14.74 -5.67
CA LEU A 197 -9.45 -15.42 -6.94
C LEU A 197 -9.20 -16.91 -6.70
N GLY A 198 -10.21 -17.73 -6.95
CA GLY A 198 -10.09 -19.19 -7.05
C GLY A 198 -10.17 -19.69 -8.49
N GLU A 199 -10.24 -21.01 -8.67
CA GLU A 199 -10.36 -21.65 -9.98
C GLU A 199 -11.72 -21.34 -10.64
N GLY A 200 -12.78 -21.25 -9.83
CA GLY A 200 -14.16 -21.09 -10.32
C GLY A 200 -14.67 -19.66 -10.34
N ILE A 201 -14.46 -18.91 -9.26
CA ILE A 201 -14.98 -17.54 -9.09
C ILE A 201 -14.01 -16.61 -8.35
N ALA A 202 -14.21 -15.31 -8.53
CA ALA A 202 -13.75 -14.29 -7.61
C ALA A 202 -14.76 -14.11 -6.48
N GLY A 203 -14.33 -14.07 -5.22
CA GLY A 203 -15.27 -14.03 -4.10
C GLY A 203 -14.70 -13.73 -2.72
N TYR A 204 -15.57 -13.29 -1.82
CA TYR A 204 -15.26 -13.23 -0.38
C TYR A 204 -15.26 -14.65 0.20
N PRO A 205 -14.36 -14.99 1.12
CA PRO A 205 -14.35 -16.32 1.71
C PRO A 205 -15.47 -16.45 2.73
N ILE A 206 -16.33 -17.45 2.54
CA ILE A 206 -17.46 -17.76 3.42
C ILE A 206 -17.29 -19.16 4.04
N HIS A 207 -18.11 -19.47 5.05
CA HIS A 207 -18.10 -20.77 5.75
C HIS A 207 -16.69 -21.17 6.24
N ALA A 208 -15.97 -20.23 6.85
CA ALA A 208 -14.58 -20.39 7.30
C ALA A 208 -13.60 -20.80 6.18
N GLY A 209 -13.78 -20.23 4.97
CA GLY A 209 -12.90 -20.47 3.83
C GLY A 209 -13.20 -21.76 3.06
N LYS A 210 -14.36 -22.39 3.28
CA LYS A 210 -14.80 -23.59 2.54
C LYS A 210 -15.43 -23.26 1.19
N ALA A 211 -15.81 -22.02 0.96
CA ALA A 211 -16.37 -21.53 -0.29
C ALA A 211 -16.01 -20.05 -0.50
N LEU A 212 -16.06 -19.59 -1.73
CA LEU A 212 -16.06 -18.18 -2.09
C LEU A 212 -17.49 -17.75 -2.45
N GLN A 213 -17.84 -16.49 -2.23
CA GLN A 213 -19.10 -15.90 -2.68
C GLN A 213 -18.85 -14.61 -3.47
N ASP A 214 -19.46 -14.49 -4.65
CA ASP A 214 -19.36 -13.29 -5.48
C ASP A 214 -20.29 -12.15 -5.01
N PHE A 215 -20.17 -10.97 -5.64
CA PHE A 215 -21.04 -9.82 -5.35
C PHE A 215 -22.53 -10.09 -5.64
N ALA A 216 -22.85 -11.03 -6.53
CA ALA A 216 -24.22 -11.43 -6.86
C ALA A 216 -24.78 -12.50 -5.90
N GLY A 217 -23.99 -12.97 -4.95
CA GLY A 217 -24.37 -13.98 -3.96
C GLY A 217 -24.16 -15.42 -4.40
N ARG A 218 -23.64 -15.67 -5.61
CA ARG A 218 -23.27 -17.01 -6.07
C ARG A 218 -22.10 -17.51 -5.23
N ALA A 219 -22.24 -18.71 -4.68
CA ALA A 219 -21.21 -19.35 -3.88
C ALA A 219 -20.62 -20.56 -4.60
N GLU A 220 -19.30 -20.72 -4.55
CA GLU A 220 -18.60 -21.92 -5.05
C GLU A 220 -17.68 -22.54 -4.02
N PRO A 221 -17.69 -23.88 -3.84
CA PRO A 221 -16.80 -24.57 -2.92
C PRO A 221 -15.33 -24.45 -3.29
N VAL A 222 -14.47 -24.33 -2.26
CA VAL A 222 -13.01 -24.28 -2.40
C VAL A 222 -12.38 -25.61 -2.00
N LYS A 223 -11.68 -26.25 -2.95
CA LYS A 223 -11.01 -27.53 -2.69
C LYS A 223 -9.79 -27.34 -1.79
N GLN A 224 -9.33 -28.38 -1.09
CA GLN A 224 -8.17 -28.24 -0.19
C GLN A 224 -6.87 -27.89 -0.92
N GLY A 225 -6.63 -28.49 -2.09
CA GLY A 225 -5.43 -28.24 -2.90
C GLY A 225 -5.57 -27.12 -3.94
N GLU A 226 -6.73 -26.46 -4.01
CA GLU A 226 -6.97 -25.36 -4.95
C GLU A 226 -6.04 -24.19 -4.65
N GLU A 227 -5.35 -23.66 -5.66
CA GLU A 227 -4.52 -22.48 -5.52
C GLU A 227 -5.39 -21.21 -5.60
N LEU A 228 -5.25 -20.37 -4.59
CA LEU A 228 -5.95 -19.11 -4.44
C LEU A 228 -4.95 -17.98 -4.30
N ARG A 229 -5.39 -16.76 -4.58
CA ARG A 229 -4.69 -15.53 -4.21
C ARG A 229 -5.66 -14.40 -3.94
N LEU A 230 -5.19 -13.34 -3.31
CA LEU A 230 -5.95 -12.09 -3.22
C LEU A 230 -6.07 -11.48 -4.62
N ALA A 231 -7.29 -11.07 -4.99
CA ALA A 231 -7.55 -10.37 -6.23
C ALA A 231 -6.83 -9.01 -6.21
N HIS A 232 -6.03 -8.72 -7.23
CA HIS A 232 -5.50 -7.39 -7.47
C HIS A 232 -6.51 -6.59 -8.31
N GLY A 233 -6.51 -5.26 -8.22
CA GLY A 233 -7.43 -4.42 -9.01
C GLY A 233 -7.33 -4.67 -10.52
N LEU A 234 -6.13 -5.04 -11.02
CA LEU A 234 -5.93 -5.42 -12.43
C LEU A 234 -6.70 -6.69 -12.81
N ASP A 235 -6.86 -7.64 -11.90
CA ASP A 235 -7.63 -8.85 -12.18
C ASP A 235 -9.12 -8.52 -12.30
N LEU A 236 -9.61 -7.63 -11.44
CA LEU A 236 -11.00 -7.16 -11.45
C LEU A 236 -11.29 -6.32 -12.71
N LEU A 237 -10.32 -5.49 -13.12
CA LEU A 237 -10.38 -4.72 -14.35
C LEU A 237 -10.42 -5.66 -15.57
N ALA A 238 -9.52 -6.64 -15.64
CA ALA A 238 -9.48 -7.61 -16.74
C ALA A 238 -10.76 -8.47 -16.81
N GLY A 239 -11.37 -8.78 -15.67
CA GLY A 239 -12.64 -9.51 -15.59
C GLY A 239 -13.89 -8.67 -15.90
N GLY A 240 -13.77 -7.34 -16.06
CA GLY A 240 -14.91 -6.45 -16.32
C GLY A 240 -15.90 -6.31 -15.16
N GLN A 241 -15.53 -6.79 -13.96
CA GLN A 241 -16.40 -6.83 -12.77
C GLN A 241 -16.02 -5.79 -11.71
N TRP A 242 -15.04 -4.94 -12.01
CA TRP A 242 -14.47 -4.03 -11.03
C TRP A 242 -15.49 -3.05 -10.43
N PRO A 243 -16.37 -2.40 -11.21
CA PRO A 243 -17.43 -1.54 -10.66
C PRO A 243 -18.41 -2.29 -9.75
N GLU A 244 -18.73 -3.54 -10.05
CA GLU A 244 -19.63 -4.40 -9.27
C GLU A 244 -19.08 -4.64 -7.87
N TRP A 245 -17.79 -4.98 -7.75
CA TRP A 245 -17.12 -5.15 -6.47
C TRP A 245 -17.10 -3.88 -5.62
N GLN A 246 -16.89 -2.73 -6.25
CA GLN A 246 -16.93 -1.44 -5.56
C GLN A 246 -18.35 -1.11 -5.06
N ARG A 247 -19.37 -1.32 -5.90
CA ARG A 247 -20.78 -1.14 -5.52
C ARG A 247 -21.18 -2.06 -4.37
N ASP A 248 -20.76 -3.32 -4.41
CA ASP A 248 -21.05 -4.29 -3.35
C ASP A 248 -20.43 -3.86 -2.00
N CYS A 249 -19.19 -3.35 -2.02
CA CYS A 249 -18.57 -2.81 -0.82
C CYS A 249 -19.37 -1.65 -0.19
N PHE A 250 -19.94 -0.75 -1.01
CA PHE A 250 -20.83 0.30 -0.51
C PHE A 250 -22.16 -0.26 0.00
N ALA A 251 -22.80 -1.16 -0.77
CA ALA A 251 -24.09 -1.73 -0.42
C ALA A 251 -24.07 -2.52 0.90
N ARG A 252 -22.94 -3.18 1.21
CA ARG A 252 -22.74 -3.95 2.44
C ARG A 252 -22.08 -3.17 3.57
N GLU A 253 -21.79 -1.88 3.37
CA GLU A 253 -20.95 -1.07 4.28
C GLU A 253 -19.63 -1.77 4.64
N LEU A 254 -19.05 -2.49 3.68
CA LEU A 254 -17.90 -3.35 3.87
C LEU A 254 -16.61 -2.52 3.82
N VAL A 255 -15.95 -2.39 4.96
CA VAL A 255 -14.67 -1.69 5.10
C VAL A 255 -13.51 -2.66 4.94
N GLN A 256 -12.80 -2.57 3.81
CA GLN A 256 -11.61 -3.38 3.54
C GLN A 256 -10.41 -2.96 4.41
N PRO A 257 -9.54 -3.91 4.83
CA PRO A 257 -8.37 -3.61 5.67
C PRO A 257 -7.31 -2.72 4.98
N PHE A 258 -7.34 -2.67 3.65
CA PHE A 258 -6.56 -1.77 2.78
C PHE A 258 -7.33 -1.56 1.47
N LYS A 259 -6.89 -0.61 0.64
CA LYS A 259 -7.47 -0.39 -0.69
C LYS A 259 -7.19 -1.59 -1.61
N GLN A 260 -8.14 -2.51 -1.73
CA GLN A 260 -8.10 -3.59 -2.73
C GLN A 260 -9.01 -3.25 -3.93
N VAL A 261 -10.33 -3.24 -3.75
CA VAL A 261 -11.27 -2.96 -4.86
C VAL A 261 -11.30 -1.48 -5.22
N PHE A 262 -10.72 -0.61 -4.38
CA PHE A 262 -10.53 0.82 -4.65
C PHE A 262 -9.07 1.17 -4.94
N ARG A 263 -8.24 0.16 -5.27
CA ARG A 263 -6.83 0.36 -5.57
C ARG A 263 -6.66 0.96 -6.97
N GLU A 264 -5.89 2.03 -7.06
CA GLU A 264 -5.51 2.62 -8.33
C GLU A 264 -4.63 1.63 -9.12
N VAL A 265 -4.99 1.38 -10.38
CA VAL A 265 -4.24 0.47 -11.27
C VAL A 265 -3.66 1.22 -12.46
N TYR A 266 -2.53 0.72 -12.95
CA TYR A 266 -1.70 1.36 -13.96
C TYR A 266 -1.36 0.32 -15.04
N PRO A 267 -2.31 0.01 -15.95
CA PRO A 267 -2.03 -0.87 -17.07
C PRO A 267 -0.97 -0.26 -18.00
N LEU A 268 -0.26 -1.12 -18.74
CA LEU A 268 0.69 -0.70 -19.76
C LEU A 268 -0.07 -0.07 -20.94
N THR A 269 0.30 1.16 -21.30
CA THR A 269 -0.34 1.91 -22.39
C THR A 269 0.27 1.59 -23.75
N GLU A 270 -0.44 1.90 -24.85
CA GLU A 270 0.10 1.75 -26.21
C GLU A 270 1.36 2.61 -26.46
N ALA A 271 1.40 3.83 -25.92
CA ALA A 271 2.59 4.69 -25.99
C ALA A 271 3.82 4.03 -25.33
N GLU A 272 3.63 3.43 -24.16
CA GLU A 272 4.71 2.71 -23.46
C GLU A 272 5.12 1.42 -24.19
N LYS A 273 4.19 0.74 -24.88
CA LYS A 273 4.52 -0.40 -25.75
C LYS A 273 5.37 0.05 -26.95
N GLN A 274 5.12 1.23 -27.49
CA GLN A 274 5.90 1.80 -28.60
C GLN A 274 7.30 2.27 -28.16
N GLU A 275 7.41 2.88 -26.97
CA GLU A 275 8.71 3.25 -26.38
C GLU A 275 9.53 2.05 -25.90
N ARG A 276 8.87 0.91 -25.69
CA ARG A 276 9.42 -0.40 -25.35
C ARG A 276 10.13 -0.47 -24.01
N THR A 277 11.19 0.29 -23.76
CA THR A 277 12.10 0.03 -22.62
C THR A 277 12.00 1.04 -21.49
N ILE A 278 11.21 2.10 -21.65
CA ILE A 278 11.07 3.16 -20.68
C ILE A 278 9.62 3.63 -20.61
N SER A 279 9.13 3.89 -19.40
CA SER A 279 7.85 4.56 -19.19
C SER A 279 8.12 6.02 -18.88
N ARG A 280 7.61 6.90 -19.75
CA ARG A 280 7.65 8.37 -19.58
C ARG A 280 6.39 8.95 -18.96
N ARG A 281 5.57 8.09 -18.36
CA ARG A 281 4.29 8.45 -17.72
C ARG A 281 4.40 9.63 -16.75
N TYR A 282 5.54 9.73 -16.06
CA TYR A 282 5.81 10.77 -15.07
C TYR A 282 6.95 11.71 -15.49
N ALA A 283 7.39 11.66 -16.74
CA ALA A 283 8.46 12.51 -17.24
C ALA A 283 8.10 14.00 -17.08
N GLY A 284 9.06 14.82 -16.64
CA GLY A 284 8.87 16.26 -16.43
C GLY A 284 8.22 16.65 -15.10
N HIS A 285 7.77 15.70 -14.28
CA HIS A 285 7.30 16.03 -12.94
C HIS A 285 8.48 16.37 -12.03
N GLN A 286 8.47 17.60 -11.52
CA GLN A 286 9.42 18.05 -10.50
C GLN A 286 8.97 17.64 -9.09
N ILE A 287 9.91 17.14 -8.30
CA ILE A 287 9.67 16.63 -6.95
C ILE A 287 10.68 17.15 -5.92
N GLN A 288 10.23 17.28 -4.67
CA GLN A 288 11.05 17.63 -3.52
C GLN A 288 11.88 16.42 -3.07
N PRO A 289 13.23 16.46 -3.11
CA PRO A 289 14.07 15.27 -2.95
C PRO A 289 13.92 14.59 -1.59
N ARG A 290 13.93 15.37 -0.50
CA ARG A 290 13.81 14.85 0.88
C ARG A 290 12.48 14.13 1.11
N GLN A 291 11.38 14.72 0.65
CA GLN A 291 10.04 14.14 0.79
C GLN A 291 9.90 12.91 -0.12
N ALA A 292 10.40 12.98 -1.35
CA ALA A 292 10.41 11.87 -2.30
C ALA A 292 11.16 10.65 -1.75
N LEU A 293 12.38 10.81 -1.21
CA LEU A 293 13.12 9.69 -0.61
C LEU A 293 12.43 9.09 0.60
N ALA A 294 11.82 9.91 1.44
CA ALA A 294 11.08 9.41 2.59
C ALA A 294 9.90 8.51 2.13
N LEU A 295 9.16 8.95 1.10
CA LEU A 295 8.06 8.18 0.51
C LEU A 295 8.54 6.91 -0.19
N LEU A 296 9.57 7.01 -1.03
CA LEU A 296 10.19 5.90 -1.77
C LEU A 296 10.79 4.86 -0.81
N GLY A 297 11.57 5.31 0.18
CA GLY A 297 12.19 4.45 1.20
C GLY A 297 11.18 3.72 2.07
N SER A 298 10.01 4.33 2.33
CA SER A 298 8.90 3.65 3.02
C SER A 298 8.32 2.47 2.22
N ARG A 299 8.57 2.42 0.90
CA ARG A 299 8.11 1.40 -0.05
C ARG A 299 9.21 0.48 -0.56
N GLY A 300 10.38 0.49 0.07
CA GLY A 300 11.49 -0.42 -0.24
C GLY A 300 12.34 0.00 -1.44
N TRP A 301 12.20 1.24 -1.89
CA TRP A 301 13.15 1.85 -2.81
C TRP A 301 14.42 2.29 -2.07
N VAL A 302 15.55 2.24 -2.75
CA VAL A 302 16.89 2.54 -2.22
C VAL A 302 17.56 3.54 -3.15
N SER A 303 18.16 4.59 -2.58
CA SER A 303 18.95 5.56 -3.34
C SER A 303 20.19 4.90 -3.93
N ALA A 304 20.43 5.13 -5.21
CA ALA A 304 21.62 4.69 -5.96
C ALA A 304 22.30 5.95 -6.53
N PRO A 305 23.33 6.49 -5.86
CA PRO A 305 23.78 7.86 -6.07
C PRO A 305 24.10 8.31 -7.50
N ASP A 306 24.55 7.39 -8.33
CA ASP A 306 24.98 7.68 -9.70
C ASP A 306 23.93 7.28 -10.76
N GLU A 307 22.79 6.73 -10.33
CA GLU A 307 21.86 5.99 -11.22
C GLU A 307 20.37 6.23 -10.92
N GLY A 308 20.06 7.00 -9.87
CA GLY A 308 18.70 7.36 -9.46
C GLY A 308 18.24 6.60 -8.22
N VAL A 309 17.01 6.08 -8.23
CA VAL A 309 16.46 5.30 -7.11
C VAL A 309 15.98 3.95 -7.61
N ARG A 310 16.33 2.87 -6.91
CA ARG A 310 16.05 1.48 -7.32
C ARG A 310 15.15 0.75 -6.34
N LYS A 311 14.28 -0.11 -6.86
CA LYS A 311 13.60 -1.17 -6.07
C LYS A 311 13.90 -2.54 -6.67
N THR A 312 14.24 -3.50 -5.81
CA THR A 312 14.63 -4.86 -6.24
C THR A 312 13.52 -5.86 -5.95
N PHE A 313 13.25 -6.71 -6.93
CA PHE A 313 12.28 -7.80 -6.89
C PHE A 313 13.03 -9.12 -7.02
N HIS A 314 13.23 -9.81 -5.89
CA HIS A 314 14.11 -10.96 -5.85
C HIS A 314 13.52 -12.21 -6.51
N GLU A 315 12.20 -12.40 -6.39
CA GLU A 315 11.46 -13.55 -6.92
C GLU A 315 11.36 -13.47 -8.46
N GLU A 316 11.15 -12.27 -8.99
CA GLU A 316 11.04 -11.99 -10.42
C GLU A 316 12.39 -11.78 -11.11
N ASP A 317 13.48 -11.67 -10.32
CA ASP A 317 14.83 -11.34 -10.78
C ASP A 317 14.91 -9.98 -11.53
N LEU A 318 14.17 -8.98 -11.03
CA LEU A 318 14.02 -7.66 -11.64
C LEU A 318 14.49 -6.53 -10.73
N CYS A 319 14.88 -5.42 -11.35
CA CYS A 319 15.09 -4.13 -10.71
C CYS A 319 14.26 -3.08 -11.44
N ALA A 320 13.46 -2.31 -10.70
CA ALA A 320 12.83 -1.10 -11.20
C ALA A 320 13.71 0.09 -10.84
N TRP A 321 13.86 1.03 -11.76
CA TRP A 321 14.66 2.23 -11.61
C TRP A 321 13.79 3.45 -11.90
N LEU A 322 13.87 4.44 -11.01
CA LEU A 322 13.33 5.76 -11.21
C LEU A 322 14.49 6.70 -11.54
N GLU A 323 14.47 7.21 -12.76
CA GLU A 323 15.52 8.05 -13.34
C GLU A 323 15.14 9.53 -13.24
N PHE A 324 16.15 10.38 -13.12
CA PHE A 324 16.03 11.83 -13.02
C PHE A 324 16.94 12.49 -14.03
N GLN A 325 16.53 13.66 -14.53
CA GLN A 325 17.35 14.45 -15.46
C GLN A 325 18.60 14.99 -14.79
N GLU A 326 18.53 15.27 -13.48
CA GLU A 326 19.62 15.75 -12.65
C GLU A 326 20.21 14.62 -11.78
N THR A 327 21.51 14.69 -11.47
CA THR A 327 22.15 13.77 -10.52
C THR A 327 21.65 14.04 -9.09
N TYR A 328 21.48 12.98 -8.30
CA TYR A 328 20.88 13.03 -6.97
C TYR A 328 21.64 13.90 -5.95
N TYR A 329 22.89 14.29 -6.24
CA TYR A 329 23.82 14.95 -5.30
C TYR A 329 24.55 16.18 -5.88
N THR A 330 23.97 16.93 -6.83
CA THR A 330 24.67 18.13 -7.31
C THR A 330 24.79 19.18 -6.18
N PRO A 331 25.90 19.96 -6.12
CA PRO A 331 26.15 20.96 -5.07
C PRO A 331 25.10 22.08 -4.93
N ALA A 332 24.12 22.14 -5.82
CA ALA A 332 22.94 23.00 -5.75
C ALA A 332 21.81 22.32 -4.93
N GLU A 333 22.12 21.79 -3.74
CA GLU A 333 21.34 20.87 -2.89
C GLU A 333 19.94 21.37 -2.42
N VAL A 334 19.32 22.34 -3.09
CA VAL A 334 18.00 22.92 -2.78
C VAL A 334 17.04 22.97 -3.97
N GLU A 335 17.46 22.65 -5.21
CA GLU A 335 16.56 22.67 -6.36
C GLU A 335 16.07 21.25 -6.71
N GLY A 336 14.75 21.05 -6.75
CA GLY A 336 14.10 19.74 -6.87
C GLY A 336 14.46 18.92 -8.10
N LEU A 337 14.10 17.64 -8.09
CA LEU A 337 14.46 16.68 -9.13
C LEU A 337 13.35 16.54 -10.17
N THR A 338 13.71 16.46 -11.44
CA THR A 338 12.79 16.22 -12.55
C THR A 338 12.83 14.75 -12.93
N ILE A 339 11.69 14.05 -12.82
CA ILE A 339 11.60 12.65 -13.24
C ILE A 339 11.84 12.57 -14.76
N GLU A 340 12.76 11.69 -15.17
CA GLU A 340 12.98 11.35 -16.58
C GLU A 340 12.07 10.21 -17.03
N GLY A 341 11.97 9.16 -16.20
CA GLY A 341 11.17 7.98 -16.51
C GLY A 341 11.41 6.83 -15.55
N VAL A 342 10.75 5.71 -15.85
CA VAL A 342 10.89 4.45 -15.13
C VAL A 342 11.35 3.36 -16.09
N ARG A 343 12.44 2.68 -15.74
CA ARG A 343 12.98 1.54 -16.50
C ARG A 343 13.07 0.29 -15.64
N PHE A 344 13.17 -0.86 -16.30
CA PHE A 344 13.32 -2.16 -15.64
C PHE A 344 14.53 -2.89 -16.19
N THR A 345 15.30 -3.55 -15.33
CA THR A 345 16.45 -4.38 -15.73
C THR A 345 16.39 -5.74 -15.03
N ARG A 346 17.12 -6.72 -15.56
CA ARG A 346 17.43 -7.94 -14.79
C ARG A 346 18.36 -7.57 -13.64
N ARG A 347 18.25 -8.28 -12.52
CA ARG A 347 19.13 -8.05 -11.37
C ARG A 347 20.59 -8.29 -11.78
N GLY A 348 21.46 -7.33 -11.45
CA GLY A 348 22.89 -7.40 -11.81
C GLY A 348 23.18 -7.06 -13.28
N GLN A 349 22.18 -6.59 -14.04
CA GLN A 349 22.35 -6.13 -15.41
C GLN A 349 21.88 -4.68 -15.56
N TRP A 350 22.48 -3.99 -16.53
CA TRP A 350 22.16 -2.60 -16.87
C TRP A 350 21.24 -2.45 -18.08
N LYS A 351 21.05 -3.52 -18.85
CA LYS A 351 20.25 -3.48 -20.07
C LYS A 351 18.76 -3.32 -19.73
N PRO A 352 18.10 -2.27 -20.23
CA PRO A 352 16.67 -2.11 -20.09
C PRO A 352 15.90 -3.27 -20.74
N LEU A 353 14.85 -3.72 -20.05
CA LEU A 353 13.91 -4.73 -20.54
C LEU A 353 12.75 -4.07 -21.26
N ASP A 354 12.15 -4.81 -22.17
CA ASP A 354 10.89 -4.43 -22.79
C ASP A 354 9.78 -4.43 -21.73
N LEU A 355 9.04 -3.33 -21.60
CA LEU A 355 7.98 -3.12 -20.64
C LEU A 355 6.86 -4.15 -20.80
N ALA A 356 6.64 -4.65 -22.03
CA ALA A 356 5.69 -5.73 -22.30
C ALA A 356 6.08 -7.07 -21.64
N GLN A 357 7.34 -7.24 -21.24
CA GLN A 357 7.83 -8.44 -20.54
C GLN A 357 7.72 -8.33 -19.02
N ILE A 358 7.37 -7.15 -18.50
CA ILE A 358 7.27 -6.92 -17.05
C ILE A 358 5.91 -7.46 -16.56
N PRO A 359 5.86 -8.22 -15.46
CA PRO A 359 4.59 -8.69 -14.89
C PRO A 359 3.62 -7.51 -14.67
N PRO A 360 2.39 -7.54 -15.20
CA PRO A 360 1.48 -6.39 -15.17
C PRO A 360 1.20 -5.85 -13.76
N ARG A 361 1.07 -6.74 -12.76
CA ARG A 361 0.94 -6.34 -11.34
C ARG A 361 2.16 -5.56 -10.86
N LEU A 362 3.37 -6.07 -11.12
CA LEU A 362 4.61 -5.42 -10.71
C LEU A 362 4.74 -4.04 -11.37
N PHE A 363 4.51 -3.95 -12.69
CA PHE A 363 4.52 -2.67 -13.40
C PHE A 363 3.52 -1.70 -12.76
N SER A 364 2.28 -2.14 -12.53
CA SER A 364 1.23 -1.29 -11.95
C SER A 364 1.59 -0.80 -10.55
N GLU A 365 2.17 -1.65 -9.72
CA GLU A 365 2.60 -1.31 -8.36
C GLU A 365 3.78 -0.33 -8.36
N ILE A 366 4.71 -0.46 -9.31
CA ILE A 366 5.80 0.51 -9.47
C ILE A 366 5.27 1.87 -9.91
N MET A 367 4.37 1.91 -10.90
CA MET A 367 3.74 3.16 -11.31
C MET A 367 2.96 3.80 -10.15
N ARG A 368 2.25 3.00 -9.35
CA ARG A 368 1.54 3.47 -8.16
C ARG A 368 2.47 4.06 -7.09
N ASP A 369 3.66 3.50 -6.92
CA ASP A 369 4.66 4.05 -6.01
C ASP A 369 5.12 5.44 -6.49
N VAL A 370 5.41 5.59 -7.78
CA VAL A 370 5.84 6.85 -8.40
C VAL A 370 4.71 7.88 -8.40
N ASP A 371 3.47 7.46 -8.66
CA ASP A 371 2.28 8.31 -8.60
C ASP A 371 2.12 9.00 -7.25
N LEU A 372 2.34 8.27 -6.15
CA LEU A 372 2.28 8.88 -4.83
C LEU A 372 3.37 9.93 -4.66
N VAL A 373 4.59 9.64 -5.11
CA VAL A 373 5.71 10.59 -5.02
C VAL A 373 5.37 11.85 -5.80
N VAL A 374 4.86 11.70 -7.02
CA VAL A 374 4.41 12.80 -7.85
C VAL A 374 3.24 13.56 -7.22
N SER A 375 2.33 12.89 -6.53
CA SER A 375 1.16 13.53 -5.93
C SER A 375 1.46 14.24 -4.61
N VAL A 376 2.38 13.73 -3.80
CA VAL A 376 2.65 14.21 -2.44
C VAL A 376 3.91 15.05 -2.36
N ALA A 377 4.94 14.71 -3.13
CA ALA A 377 6.23 15.40 -3.13
C ALA A 377 6.41 16.33 -4.34
N HIS A 378 5.34 16.71 -5.04
CA HIS A 378 5.44 17.66 -6.15
C HIS A 378 6.07 19.00 -5.70
N ARG A 379 6.89 19.58 -6.58
CA ARG A 379 7.38 20.95 -6.44
C ARG A 379 6.56 21.88 -7.33
N GLY A 380 5.72 22.73 -6.73
CA GLY A 380 5.20 23.93 -7.40
C GLY A 380 6.32 24.97 -7.50
N GLY A 381 6.40 25.73 -8.60
CA GLY A 381 7.50 26.66 -8.90
C GLY A 381 7.70 27.84 -7.93
N VAL A 382 6.97 27.89 -6.80
CA VAL A 382 7.06 28.95 -5.80
C VAL A 382 6.98 28.31 -4.41
N ASP A 383 7.95 28.61 -3.55
CA ASP A 383 8.18 28.33 -2.11
C ASP A 383 7.60 27.04 -1.44
N PRO A 384 8.35 26.34 -0.55
CA PRO A 384 7.92 25.10 0.13
C PRO A 384 6.69 25.20 1.06
N GLU A 385 6.01 26.35 1.17
CA GLU A 385 4.66 26.49 1.75
C GLU A 385 3.53 26.06 0.77
N ALA A 386 3.88 25.67 -0.46
CA ALA A 386 3.00 25.36 -1.62
C ALA A 386 2.06 24.13 -1.55
N SER A 387 1.61 23.65 -0.39
CA SER A 387 0.64 22.52 -0.38
C SER A 387 -0.83 22.95 -0.35
N ALA A 388 -1.18 24.01 0.39
CA ALA A 388 -2.56 24.49 0.49
C ALA A 388 -2.81 25.72 -0.40
N SER A 389 -1.97 26.76 -0.27
CA SER A 389 -2.12 28.03 -0.99
C SER A 389 -2.07 27.89 -2.51
N THR A 390 -1.16 27.06 -3.05
CA THR A 390 -1.09 26.77 -4.49
C THR A 390 -2.29 25.99 -5.00
N ILE A 391 -2.80 25.03 -4.21
CA ILE A 391 -3.99 24.26 -4.57
C ILE A 391 -5.23 25.14 -4.50
N GLU A 392 -5.33 26.02 -3.51
CA GLU A 392 -6.40 27.02 -3.40
C GLU A 392 -6.39 27.99 -4.58
N MET A 393 -5.22 28.51 -4.94
CA MET A 393 -5.05 29.37 -6.12
C MET A 393 -5.47 28.66 -7.41
N ARG A 394 -4.98 27.43 -7.66
CA ARG A 394 -5.41 26.63 -8.82
C ARG A 394 -6.89 26.28 -8.79
N SER A 395 -7.46 26.05 -7.61
CA SER A 395 -8.90 25.81 -7.44
C SER A 395 -9.70 27.04 -7.85
N ALA A 396 -9.29 28.23 -7.40
CA ALA A 396 -9.94 29.49 -7.76
C ALA A 396 -9.86 29.73 -9.27
N LEU A 397 -8.67 29.60 -9.86
CA LEU A 397 -8.48 29.76 -11.30
C LEU A 397 -9.29 28.76 -12.12
N LEU A 398 -9.34 27.51 -11.69
CA LEU A 398 -10.16 26.50 -12.34
C LEU A 398 -11.64 26.86 -12.26
N ARG A 399 -12.16 27.32 -11.10
CA ARG A 399 -13.57 27.78 -10.99
C ARG A 399 -13.89 28.90 -11.97
N GLU A 400 -13.05 29.93 -12.01
CA GLU A 400 -13.24 31.05 -12.93
C GLU A 400 -13.16 30.60 -14.39
N THR A 401 -12.20 29.73 -14.73
CA THR A 401 -12.04 29.18 -16.09
C THR A 401 -13.28 28.37 -16.51
N LEU A 402 -13.77 27.50 -15.62
CA LEU A 402 -14.98 26.69 -15.87
C LEU A 402 -16.21 27.59 -16.05
N GLN A 403 -16.36 28.63 -15.24
CA GLN A 403 -17.45 29.59 -15.35
C GLN A 403 -17.40 30.35 -16.68
N VAL A 404 -16.24 30.86 -17.08
CA VAL A 404 -16.05 31.59 -18.34
C VAL A 404 -16.32 30.69 -19.55
N LEU A 405 -15.92 29.41 -19.48
CA LEU A 405 -16.09 28.45 -20.56
C LEU A 405 -17.44 27.73 -20.54
N GLY A 406 -18.31 28.03 -19.58
CA GLY A 406 -19.63 27.40 -19.44
C GLY A 406 -19.57 25.89 -19.20
N VAL A 407 -18.56 25.42 -18.45
CA VAL A 407 -18.38 24.00 -18.11
C VAL A 407 -18.94 23.75 -16.71
N ASP A 408 -20.02 22.99 -16.61
CA ASP A 408 -20.79 22.75 -15.38
C ASP A 408 -20.63 21.34 -14.80
N ASN A 409 -20.06 20.42 -15.56
CA ASN A 409 -19.83 19.02 -15.17
C ASN A 409 -18.53 18.80 -14.38
N VAL A 410 -18.03 19.83 -13.70
CA VAL A 410 -16.80 19.76 -12.88
C VAL A 410 -17.03 20.29 -11.47
N ARG A 411 -16.72 19.47 -10.47
CA ARG A 411 -16.80 19.80 -9.04
C ARG A 411 -15.44 19.75 -8.39
N ILE A 412 -15.04 20.82 -7.70
CA ILE A 412 -13.79 20.83 -6.94
C ILE A 412 -14.04 20.36 -5.50
N GLN A 413 -13.37 19.27 -5.10
CA GLN A 413 -13.45 18.71 -3.76
C GLN A 413 -12.04 18.49 -3.18
N GLY A 414 -11.68 19.28 -2.17
CA GLY A 414 -10.35 19.26 -1.58
C GLY A 414 -9.27 19.63 -2.61
N ASN A 415 -8.33 18.72 -2.84
CA ASN A 415 -7.23 18.87 -3.79
C ASN A 415 -7.50 18.27 -5.18
N ARG A 416 -8.76 17.94 -5.51
CA ARG A 416 -9.12 17.32 -6.79
C ARG A 416 -10.26 18.05 -7.48
N ALA A 417 -10.20 18.09 -8.81
CA ALA A 417 -11.34 18.33 -9.67
C ALA A 417 -11.98 16.98 -10.03
N LEU A 418 -13.25 16.80 -9.71
CA LEU A 418 -14.08 15.67 -10.09
C LEU A 418 -14.89 16.05 -11.32
N ILE A 419 -14.87 15.22 -12.34
CA ILE A 419 -15.40 15.54 -13.67
C ILE A 419 -16.41 14.45 -14.04
N ASP A 420 -17.64 14.84 -14.33
CA ASP A 420 -18.70 13.95 -14.80
C ASP A 420 -18.76 14.05 -16.34
N GLY A 421 -17.85 13.33 -17.03
CA GLY A 421 -17.74 13.30 -18.49
C GLY A 421 -18.79 12.41 -19.17
N ARG A 422 -18.87 12.43 -20.50
CA ARG A 422 -19.81 11.60 -21.27
C ARG A 422 -19.32 10.17 -21.46
N LEU A 423 -18.01 9.97 -21.59
CA LEU A 423 -17.34 8.66 -21.73
C LEU A 423 -16.93 8.06 -20.39
N GLY A 424 -16.85 8.86 -19.33
CA GLY A 424 -16.63 8.38 -17.97
C GLY A 424 -16.54 9.51 -16.94
N ASN A 425 -16.43 9.12 -15.66
CA ASN A 425 -16.13 10.09 -14.61
C ASN A 425 -14.63 10.11 -14.34
N TYR A 426 -14.08 11.26 -13.98
CA TYR A 426 -12.64 11.45 -13.82
C TYR A 426 -12.32 12.23 -12.54
N SER A 427 -11.06 12.12 -12.11
CA SER A 427 -10.50 13.06 -11.14
C SER A 427 -9.11 13.53 -11.56
N VAL A 428 -8.83 14.81 -11.38
CA VAL A 428 -7.53 15.42 -11.63
C VAL A 428 -7.02 16.05 -10.33
N HIS A 429 -5.80 15.70 -9.90
CA HIS A 429 -5.17 16.29 -8.73
C HIS A 429 -4.62 17.68 -9.04
N LEU A 430 -5.07 18.69 -8.28
CA LEU A 430 -4.75 20.10 -8.55
C LEU A 430 -3.30 20.47 -8.21
N GLY A 431 -2.63 19.67 -7.37
CA GLY A 431 -1.22 19.83 -7.10
C GLY A 431 -0.33 19.29 -8.21
N SER A 432 -0.61 18.09 -8.69
CA SER A 432 0.32 17.31 -9.54
C SER A 432 -0.14 17.13 -10.98
N ALA A 433 -1.40 17.46 -11.31
CA ALA A 433 -2.05 17.20 -12.58
C ALA A 433 -2.20 15.71 -12.96
N VAL A 434 -2.03 14.79 -12.00
CA VAL A 434 -2.32 13.36 -12.17
C VAL A 434 -3.83 13.18 -12.37
N ALA A 435 -4.22 12.39 -13.39
CA ALA A 435 -5.60 12.11 -13.73
C ALA A 435 -5.95 10.62 -13.51
N HIS A 436 -7.18 10.34 -13.09
CA HIS A 436 -7.73 8.99 -12.95
C HIS A 436 -9.16 8.91 -13.48
N ARG A 437 -9.55 7.75 -14.00
CA ARG A 437 -10.95 7.39 -14.28
C ARG A 437 -11.63 6.83 -13.01
N MET A 438 -12.92 7.08 -12.87
CA MET A 438 -13.74 6.72 -11.72
C MET A 438 -15.07 6.06 -12.16
N PRO A 439 -15.36 4.82 -11.76
CA PRO A 439 -14.39 3.85 -11.24
C PRO A 439 -13.36 3.48 -12.32
N GLY A 440 -12.09 3.27 -11.95
CA GLY A 440 -11.07 2.97 -12.94
C GLY A 440 -9.63 3.23 -12.51
N GLY A 441 -8.72 3.11 -13.48
CA GLY A 441 -7.27 3.28 -13.30
C GLY A 441 -6.78 4.70 -13.58
N ALA A 442 -5.46 4.89 -13.48
CA ALA A 442 -4.81 6.15 -13.85
C ALA A 442 -4.89 6.41 -15.36
N LEU A 443 -5.03 7.69 -15.73
CA LEU A 443 -5.02 8.16 -17.11
C LEU A 443 -3.67 8.83 -17.40
N VAL A 444 -2.98 8.33 -18.43
CA VAL A 444 -1.70 8.86 -18.88
C VAL A 444 -1.97 9.94 -19.93
N LEU A 445 -2.01 11.18 -19.46
CA LEU A 445 -2.16 12.38 -20.28
C LEU A 445 -0.83 13.15 -20.24
N VAL A 446 0.02 12.93 -21.24
CA VAL A 446 1.35 13.56 -21.31
C VAL A 446 1.18 15.00 -21.82
N PRO A 447 1.63 16.02 -21.06
CA PRO A 447 1.55 17.40 -21.51
C PRO A 447 2.52 17.65 -22.68
N VAL A 448 2.01 18.21 -23.79
CA VAL A 448 2.86 18.74 -24.86
C VAL A 448 3.15 20.21 -24.54
N HIS A 449 4.15 20.46 -23.69
CA HIS A 449 4.50 21.80 -23.17
C HIS A 449 4.75 22.86 -24.28
N ALA A 450 5.11 22.43 -25.50
CA ALA A 450 5.38 23.33 -26.62
C ALA A 450 4.14 23.72 -27.46
N GLN A 451 3.07 22.93 -27.47
CA GLN A 451 1.92 23.14 -28.38
C GLN A 451 0.79 24.00 -27.81
N HIS A 452 0.77 24.24 -26.48
CA HIS A 452 -0.29 25.01 -25.82
C HIS A 452 0.13 26.41 -25.35
N ARG A 453 1.38 26.83 -25.59
CA ARG A 453 1.81 28.22 -25.33
C ARG A 453 0.92 29.17 -26.15
N GLY A 454 0.05 29.91 -25.45
CA GLY A 454 -0.85 30.93 -26.01
C GLY A 454 -2.30 30.54 -26.28
N ARG A 455 -2.75 29.30 -25.99
CA ARG A 455 -4.15 28.87 -26.24
C ARG A 455 -5.09 28.99 -25.04
N LEU A 456 -4.57 29.10 -23.83
CA LEU A 456 -5.36 29.28 -22.61
C LEU A 456 -4.95 30.60 -21.95
N PHE A 457 -5.91 31.51 -21.74
CA PHE A 457 -5.66 32.76 -21.04
C PHE A 457 -5.46 32.46 -19.55
N LEU A 458 -4.30 32.87 -19.00
CA LEU A 458 -4.01 32.85 -17.58
C LEU A 458 -3.85 34.31 -17.11
N PRO A 459 -4.54 34.76 -16.05
CA PRO A 459 -4.55 36.17 -15.63
C PRO A 459 -3.30 36.60 -14.84
N PHE A 460 -2.12 36.03 -15.13
CA PHE A 460 -0.86 36.35 -14.47
C PHE A 460 0.32 36.19 -15.45
N ALA A 461 1.38 36.95 -15.20
CA ALA A 461 2.57 37.02 -16.06
C ALA A 461 3.52 35.82 -15.90
N ASP A 462 3.45 35.12 -14.76
CA ASP A 462 4.26 33.93 -14.48
C ASP A 462 3.62 32.69 -15.12
N ASP A 463 4.32 32.08 -16.09
CA ASP A 463 3.97 30.77 -16.62
C ASP A 463 4.13 29.71 -15.51
N ASP A 464 3.11 29.43 -14.69
CA ASP A 464 3.06 28.18 -13.91
C ASP A 464 2.63 27.05 -14.87
N PRO A 465 3.57 26.26 -15.42
CA PRO A 465 3.26 25.27 -16.45
C PRO A 465 2.35 24.17 -15.89
N LYS A 466 2.37 23.98 -14.56
CA LYS A 466 1.53 23.01 -13.89
C LYS A 466 0.09 23.48 -13.79
N THR A 467 -0.15 24.78 -13.58
CA THR A 467 -1.52 25.34 -13.65
C THR A 467 -2.09 25.17 -15.05
N ALA A 468 -1.32 25.47 -16.10
CA ALA A 468 -1.74 25.26 -17.48
C ALA A 468 -2.06 23.77 -17.76
N GLU A 469 -1.23 22.86 -17.26
CA GLU A 469 -1.45 21.41 -17.38
C GLU A 469 -2.74 20.95 -16.67
N VAL A 470 -2.96 21.39 -15.42
CA VAL A 470 -4.19 21.06 -14.67
C VAL A 470 -5.43 21.51 -15.43
N LEU A 471 -5.48 22.78 -15.84
CA LEU A 471 -6.62 23.32 -16.57
C LEU A 471 -6.86 22.59 -17.89
N SER A 472 -5.79 22.32 -18.65
CA SER A 472 -5.88 21.62 -19.93
C SER A 472 -6.42 20.19 -19.76
N LYS A 473 -5.95 19.45 -18.76
CA LYS A 473 -6.44 18.10 -18.47
C LYS A 473 -7.90 18.10 -18.01
N VAL A 474 -8.28 19.03 -17.14
CA VAL A 474 -9.67 19.15 -16.68
C VAL A 474 -10.61 19.46 -17.84
N LEU A 475 -10.25 20.42 -18.70
CA LEU A 475 -11.08 20.79 -19.85
C LEU A 475 -11.16 19.69 -20.90
N LEU A 476 -10.04 19.00 -21.18
CA LEU A 476 -10.01 17.84 -22.08
C LEU A 476 -10.96 16.74 -21.61
N LEU A 477 -10.94 16.42 -20.32
CA LEU A 477 -11.77 15.37 -19.72
C LEU A 477 -13.22 15.80 -19.52
N ALA A 478 -13.48 17.09 -19.29
CA ALA A 478 -14.84 17.61 -19.21
C ALA A 478 -15.57 17.55 -20.56
N ARG A 479 -14.81 17.54 -21.67
CA ARG A 479 -15.28 17.42 -23.05
C ARG A 479 -14.75 16.12 -23.69
N ASP A 480 -14.78 15.03 -22.94
CA ASP A 480 -14.19 13.75 -23.34
C ASP A 480 -14.71 13.19 -24.68
N GLU A 481 -15.93 13.53 -25.08
CA GLU A 481 -16.50 13.20 -26.39
C GLU A 481 -15.83 13.87 -27.60
N GLU A 482 -15.09 14.97 -27.37
CA GLU A 482 -14.33 15.66 -28.40
C GLU A 482 -12.93 15.03 -28.61
N ILE A 483 -12.52 14.12 -27.71
CA ILE A 483 -11.20 13.48 -27.78
C ILE A 483 -11.12 12.60 -29.04
N ARG A 484 -10.09 12.85 -29.86
CA ARG A 484 -9.81 12.08 -31.09
C ARG A 484 -8.54 11.24 -31.01
N ASP A 485 -7.67 11.52 -30.03
CA ASP A 485 -6.40 10.78 -29.86
C ASP A 485 -6.69 9.32 -29.50
N PRO A 486 -6.32 8.35 -30.37
CA PRO A 486 -6.59 6.94 -30.12
C PRO A 486 -5.93 6.43 -28.84
N SER A 487 -4.75 6.94 -28.48
CA SER A 487 -4.01 6.52 -27.28
C SER A 487 -4.72 6.94 -25.98
N ILE A 488 -5.48 8.05 -26.02
CA ILE A 488 -6.31 8.49 -24.91
C ILE A 488 -7.62 7.71 -24.91
N LEU A 489 -8.28 7.59 -26.07
CA LEU A 489 -9.56 6.87 -26.19
C LEU A 489 -9.45 5.40 -25.75
N ASP A 490 -8.34 4.73 -26.02
CA ASP A 490 -8.14 3.35 -25.58
C ASP A 490 -8.00 3.22 -24.06
N GLN A 491 -7.57 4.28 -23.36
CA GLN A 491 -7.55 4.32 -21.89
C GLN A 491 -8.93 4.62 -21.27
N LEU A 492 -9.86 5.16 -22.07
CA LEU A 492 -11.22 5.51 -21.63
C LEU A 492 -12.23 4.37 -21.81
N ARG A 493 -11.89 3.35 -22.61
CA ARG A 493 -12.76 2.21 -22.90
C ARG A 493 -12.89 1.25 -21.73
#